data_AF-A0A1T4WVF5-F1
#
_entry.id   AF-A0A1T4WVF5-F1
#
_cell.length_a   1.000
_cell.length_b   1.000
_cell.length_c   1.000
_cell.angle_alpha   90.00
_cell.angle_beta   90.00
_cell.angle_gamma   90.00
#
_symmetry.space_group_name_H-M   'P 1'
#
loop_
_entity.id
_entity.type
_entity.pdbx_description
1 polymer ?
#
loop_
_entity_poly.entity_id
_entity_poly.type
_entity_poly.pdbx_seq_one_letter_code
_entity_poly.pdbx_strand_id
1 'polypeptide(L)'
;MIRPRLRALSRALGVALVFGLIAGGALPAAAASYQRISGEGSSWAALAVQQWQADVKSQGVTVDYVPSGSSQGRKNFAGRIDAKFAVSEIPYRGDTADKRDDSYPDFNFTMMPMVAGGTSFMYNLEVNGQQFRDLNLSQQAAAGIFSGTITQWNDPAIAADNPGVNLPAQPITVVVRSEGSGATAQFTLWMLRQFPAAYQQLCSVSGECDGTHATSYFPAQNKANFVAQSGSDGVTKYTVQTSGTINYDEFAYAQQAGFPVANLKNAAGFYTTPTDTAVAVGLTQAVINSDPNSENYLAQDLSNVYAYQDPRSYALSSYSYFMVPTQTTNQFDESHGATLGYFTQYSLCEGQQTMGTLGYSPLPMNLVLAAMTEIRKIPGLDAPTTAKLDAVANSALGADGGNPCNNPTFQPGDNPSHNVLVDKAPFPAGCDEACQAPWRLASAGVAASGPTFDAGAPAAAGGAGAGAAAADSTAAAASTKVCDSDTGVCVEGTANTVAGGKVTPVSTVIPGQQGWAGPQTLMVLVGGLLALFLVAPALVSRVLSKAPRKRI
;
A
#
# COMPACT_ATOMS: atom_id res chain seq x y z
N MET A 1 62.90 -31.40 46.26
CA MET A 1 62.41 -30.09 45.75
C MET A 1 61.85 -30.21 44.32
N ILE A 2 60.85 -31.07 44.08
CA ILE A 2 60.33 -31.35 42.70
C ILE A 2 58.83 -31.00 42.56
N ARG A 3 58.16 -30.60 43.66
CA ARG A 3 56.73 -30.30 43.65
C ARG A 3 56.27 -28.91 43.13
N PRO A 4 57.11 -27.86 43.00
CA PRO A 4 56.62 -26.57 42.48
C PRO A 4 56.62 -26.48 40.95
N ARG A 5 57.41 -27.29 40.24
CA ARG A 5 57.54 -27.21 38.77
C ARG A 5 56.37 -27.88 38.03
N LEU A 6 55.81 -28.98 38.55
CA LEU A 6 54.66 -29.66 37.94
C LEU A 6 53.34 -28.87 38.03
N ARG A 7 53.17 -28.01 39.05
CA ARG A 7 51.98 -27.14 39.19
C ARG A 7 52.01 -25.92 38.27
N ALA A 8 53.19 -25.51 37.82
CA ALA A 8 53.36 -24.41 36.87
C ALA A 8 53.06 -24.87 35.43
N LEU A 9 53.48 -26.09 35.05
CA LEU A 9 53.20 -26.64 33.72
C LEU A 9 51.71 -26.95 33.49
N SER A 10 50.98 -27.44 34.49
CA SER A 10 49.54 -27.70 34.36
C SER A 10 48.70 -26.41 34.27
N ARG A 11 49.19 -25.29 34.80
CA ARG A 11 48.55 -23.97 34.66
C ARG A 11 48.87 -23.33 33.30
N ALA A 12 50.08 -23.52 32.77
CA ALA A 12 50.45 -23.02 31.45
C ALA A 12 49.71 -23.75 30.31
N LEU A 13 49.48 -25.06 30.44
CA LEU A 13 48.77 -25.84 29.41
C LEU A 13 47.26 -25.53 29.36
N GLY A 14 46.64 -25.24 30.51
CA GLY A 14 45.23 -24.83 30.58
C GLY A 14 44.98 -23.43 29.99
N VAL A 15 45.92 -22.49 30.17
CA VAL A 15 45.84 -21.15 29.55
C VAL A 15 46.05 -21.23 28.04
N ALA A 16 46.95 -22.09 27.55
CA ALA A 16 47.18 -22.26 26.11
C ALA A 16 45.98 -22.88 25.37
N LEU A 17 45.25 -23.81 26.00
CA LEU A 17 44.04 -24.42 25.39
C LEU A 17 42.84 -23.46 25.37
N VAL A 18 42.71 -22.57 26.36
CA VAL A 18 41.67 -21.52 26.37
C VAL A 18 42.00 -20.41 25.36
N PHE A 19 43.26 -20.03 25.18
CA PHE A 19 43.66 -19.11 24.11
C PHE A 19 43.53 -19.71 22.70
N GLY A 20 43.72 -21.03 22.55
CA GLY A 20 43.51 -21.72 21.27
C GLY A 20 42.05 -21.73 20.80
N LEU A 21 41.08 -21.87 21.72
CA LEU A 21 39.65 -21.77 21.39
C LEU A 21 39.16 -20.33 21.15
N ILE A 22 39.88 -19.32 21.65
CA ILE A 22 39.59 -17.90 21.37
C ILE A 22 40.22 -17.48 20.03
N ALA A 23 41.30 -18.14 19.59
CA ALA A 23 41.97 -17.87 18.31
C ALA A 23 41.32 -18.60 17.10
N GLY A 24 40.47 -19.61 17.34
CA GLY A 24 39.51 -20.11 16.36
C GLY A 24 38.35 -19.13 16.25
N GLY A 25 38.64 -17.91 15.79
CA GLY A 25 37.68 -16.82 15.70
C GLY A 25 36.39 -17.31 15.06
N ALA A 26 35.26 -17.09 15.73
CA ALA A 26 33.99 -17.05 15.04
C ALA A 26 34.21 -16.13 13.84
N LEU A 27 34.12 -16.68 12.63
CA LEU A 27 34.05 -15.85 11.42
C LEU A 27 33.00 -14.78 11.75
N PRO A 28 33.32 -13.48 11.60
CA PRO A 28 32.29 -12.47 11.78
C PRO A 28 31.13 -12.92 10.91
N ALA A 29 29.96 -13.16 11.51
CA ALA A 29 28.75 -13.21 10.75
C ALA A 29 28.72 -11.87 10.02
N ALA A 30 29.03 -11.89 8.72
CA ALA A 30 28.96 -10.71 7.89
C ALA A 30 27.47 -10.37 7.85
N ALA A 31 27.02 -9.56 8.80
CA ALA A 31 25.77 -8.84 8.66
C ALA A 31 25.93 -8.08 7.34
N ALA A 32 25.03 -8.31 6.38
CA ALA A 32 25.04 -7.56 5.14
C ALA A 32 25.07 -6.07 5.49
N SER A 33 26.16 -5.38 5.16
CA SER A 33 26.26 -3.95 5.41
C SER A 33 25.53 -3.25 4.27
N TYR A 34 24.25 -2.99 4.47
CA TYR A 34 23.47 -2.18 3.54
C TYR A 34 23.99 -0.74 3.57
N GLN A 35 24.30 -0.21 2.38
CA GLN A 35 24.72 1.17 2.23
C GLN A 35 23.52 2.10 2.40
N ARG A 36 23.68 3.18 3.17
CA ARG A 36 22.63 4.19 3.30
C ARG A 36 22.23 4.74 1.93
N ILE A 37 20.93 4.81 1.68
CA ILE A 37 20.37 5.29 0.42
C ILE A 37 19.37 6.42 0.67
N SER A 38 19.32 7.37 -0.25
CA SER A 38 18.40 8.51 -0.22
C SER A 38 17.41 8.41 -1.38
N GLY A 39 16.17 8.80 -1.14
CA GLY A 39 15.17 9.01 -2.16
C GLY A 39 14.39 10.29 -1.94
N GLU A 40 13.64 10.69 -2.95
CA GLU A 40 12.89 11.94 -2.93
C GLU A 40 11.65 11.87 -3.82
N GLY A 41 10.62 12.65 -3.50
CA GLY A 41 9.52 12.92 -4.40
C GLY A 41 8.17 12.99 -3.71
N SER A 42 7.25 12.15 -4.14
CA SER A 42 5.84 12.18 -3.75
C SER A 42 5.61 12.35 -2.24
N SER A 43 4.93 13.43 -1.86
CA SER A 43 4.32 13.50 -0.53
C SER A 43 3.10 12.59 -0.43
N TRP A 44 2.40 12.32 -1.54
CA TRP A 44 1.22 11.46 -1.57
C TRP A 44 1.55 10.05 -1.07
N ALA A 45 2.73 9.51 -1.39
CA ALA A 45 3.19 8.19 -0.93
C ALA A 45 4.05 8.23 0.35
N ALA A 46 4.31 9.41 0.92
CA ALA A 46 5.36 9.58 1.92
C ALA A 46 5.11 8.81 3.22
N LEU A 47 3.86 8.72 3.67
CA LEU A 47 3.53 7.97 4.88
C LEU A 47 3.85 6.47 4.73
N ALA A 48 3.59 5.89 3.55
CA ALA A 48 3.95 4.49 3.26
C ALA A 48 5.47 4.29 3.25
N VAL A 49 6.21 5.17 2.55
CA VAL A 49 7.67 5.12 2.52
C VAL A 49 8.25 5.25 3.92
N GLN A 50 7.80 6.22 4.71
CA GLN A 50 8.26 6.45 6.09
C GLN A 50 7.97 5.26 7.01
N GLN A 51 6.82 4.60 6.85
CA GLN A 51 6.53 3.37 7.58
C GLN A 51 7.54 2.28 7.25
N TRP A 52 7.81 2.04 5.96
CA TRP A 52 8.78 1.01 5.56
C TRP A 52 10.21 1.37 5.97
N GLN A 53 10.59 2.64 5.94
CA GLN A 53 11.87 3.11 6.48
C GLN A 53 12.05 2.73 7.94
N ALA A 54 11.01 2.93 8.75
CA ALA A 54 11.02 2.58 10.16
C ALA A 54 11.16 1.06 10.35
N ASP A 55 10.45 0.27 9.54
CA ASP A 55 10.45 -1.18 9.63
C ASP A 55 11.83 -1.81 9.34
N VAL A 56 12.48 -1.37 8.26
CA VAL A 56 13.74 -1.98 7.78
C VAL A 56 14.97 -1.51 8.57
N LYS A 57 14.84 -0.45 9.38
CA LYS A 57 15.95 0.11 10.16
C LYS A 57 16.60 -0.91 11.09
N SER A 58 15.80 -1.78 11.70
CA SER A 58 16.30 -2.84 12.58
C SER A 58 17.08 -3.94 11.85
N GLN A 59 16.90 -4.04 10.53
CA GLN A 59 17.59 -4.99 9.64
C GLN A 59 18.90 -4.41 9.09
N GLY A 60 19.32 -3.23 9.57
CA GLY A 60 20.54 -2.56 9.15
C GLY A 60 20.40 -1.72 7.87
N VAL A 61 19.20 -1.62 7.31
CA VAL A 61 18.90 -0.84 6.12
C VAL A 61 18.57 0.59 6.54
N THR A 62 19.30 1.58 6.00
CA THR A 62 18.99 2.99 6.24
C THR A 62 18.57 3.65 4.94
N VAL A 63 17.31 4.10 4.92
CA VAL A 63 16.74 4.84 3.80
C VAL A 63 16.35 6.23 4.31
N ASP A 64 16.80 7.27 3.62
CA ASP A 64 16.31 8.64 3.80
C ASP A 64 15.29 8.96 2.71
N TYR A 65 14.23 9.71 3.04
CA TYR A 65 13.24 10.13 2.07
C TYR A 65 12.79 11.55 2.30
N VAL A 66 12.82 12.35 1.24
CA VAL A 66 12.37 13.74 1.25
C VAL A 66 11.06 13.86 0.44
N PRO A 67 9.92 14.22 1.05
CA PRO A 67 8.65 14.35 0.35
C PRO A 67 8.49 15.73 -0.31
N SER A 68 9.33 16.05 -1.30
CA SER A 68 9.35 17.37 -1.96
C SER A 68 8.31 17.59 -3.06
N GLY A 69 7.49 16.58 -3.37
CA GLY A 69 6.55 16.57 -4.49
C GLY A 69 7.06 15.76 -5.68
N SER A 70 6.13 15.11 -6.38
CA SER A 70 6.43 14.10 -7.40
C SER A 70 7.21 14.69 -8.60
N SER A 71 6.99 15.96 -8.95
CA SER A 71 7.73 16.64 -10.02
C SER A 71 9.15 17.03 -9.58
N GLN A 72 9.33 17.47 -8.33
CA GLN A 72 10.67 17.80 -7.82
C GLN A 72 11.54 16.56 -7.66
N GLY A 73 11.00 15.48 -7.09
CA GLY A 73 11.72 14.21 -6.95
C GLY A 73 12.17 13.64 -8.30
N ARG A 74 11.31 13.74 -9.33
CA ARG A 74 11.70 13.39 -10.71
C ARG A 74 12.83 14.25 -11.26
N LYS A 75 12.77 15.57 -11.08
CA LYS A 75 13.84 16.47 -11.54
C LYS A 75 15.16 16.13 -10.86
N ASN A 76 15.14 15.89 -9.55
CA ASN A 76 16.32 15.54 -8.78
C ASN A 76 16.87 14.16 -9.15
N PHE A 77 16.01 13.16 -9.37
CA PHE A 77 16.43 11.85 -9.85
C PHE A 77 17.06 11.90 -11.25
N ALA A 78 16.41 12.60 -12.19
CA ALA A 78 16.94 12.78 -13.54
C ALA A 78 18.30 13.53 -13.54
N GLY A 79 18.43 14.56 -12.69
CA GLY A 79 19.65 15.33 -12.51
C GLY A 79 20.71 14.66 -11.63
N ARG A 80 20.43 13.49 -11.03
CA ARG A 80 21.27 12.82 -10.01
C ARG A 80 21.62 13.71 -8.81
N ILE A 81 20.69 14.57 -8.39
CA ILE A 81 20.84 15.48 -7.27
C ILE A 81 20.47 14.73 -5.99
N ASP A 82 21.48 14.29 -5.24
CA ASP A 82 21.43 13.68 -3.90
C ASP A 82 20.59 12.40 -3.71
N ALA A 83 19.47 12.23 -4.41
CA ALA A 83 18.58 11.07 -4.37
C ALA A 83 19.03 9.97 -5.34
N LYS A 84 19.01 8.72 -4.87
CA LYS A 84 19.35 7.52 -5.62
C LYS A 84 18.14 6.81 -6.24
N PHE A 85 16.95 7.15 -5.75
CA PHE A 85 15.67 6.74 -6.32
C PHE A 85 14.66 7.89 -6.18
N ALA A 86 13.63 7.89 -7.00
CA ALA A 86 12.49 8.79 -6.84
C ALA A 86 11.21 8.00 -6.56
N VAL A 87 10.24 8.69 -5.94
CA VAL A 87 8.87 8.22 -5.84
C VAL A 87 7.96 9.23 -6.51
N SER A 88 7.09 8.78 -7.40
CA SER A 88 6.23 9.67 -8.18
C SER A 88 5.01 8.93 -8.69
N GLU A 89 3.93 9.66 -8.94
CA GLU A 89 2.72 9.16 -9.59
C GLU A 89 2.71 9.54 -11.08
N ILE A 90 3.71 10.32 -11.53
CA ILE A 90 3.78 10.96 -12.84
C ILE A 90 4.89 10.29 -13.65
N PRO A 91 4.63 9.58 -14.75
CA PRO A 91 5.69 9.04 -15.59
C PRO A 91 6.45 10.13 -16.33
N TYR A 92 7.69 9.84 -16.74
CA TYR A 92 8.53 10.79 -17.49
C TYR A 92 8.02 11.12 -18.89
N ARG A 93 7.26 10.21 -19.50
CA ARG A 93 6.73 10.32 -20.86
C ARG A 93 5.29 9.83 -20.91
N GLY A 94 4.65 10.09 -22.04
CA GLY A 94 3.31 9.58 -22.29
C GLY A 94 2.19 10.60 -22.15
N ASP A 95 0.95 10.09 -22.13
CA ASP A 95 -0.29 10.87 -22.00
C ASP A 95 -0.58 11.30 -20.57
N THR A 96 -0.02 10.56 -19.60
CA THR A 96 -0.14 10.82 -18.16
C THR A 96 1.05 11.59 -17.57
N ALA A 97 2.04 11.95 -18.40
CA ALA A 97 3.14 12.83 -18.01
C ALA A 97 2.72 14.30 -17.99
N ASP A 98 3.35 15.09 -17.11
CA ASP A 98 3.20 16.55 -17.15
C ASP A 98 4.04 17.12 -18.29
N LYS A 99 3.38 17.70 -19.30
CA LYS A 99 4.05 18.31 -20.47
C LYS A 99 4.88 19.55 -20.13
N ARG A 100 4.73 20.12 -18.93
CA ARG A 100 5.55 21.24 -18.43
C ARG A 100 6.89 20.80 -17.84
N ASP A 101 7.10 19.50 -17.63
CA ASP A 101 8.34 18.95 -17.09
C ASP A 101 9.10 18.20 -18.18
N ASP A 102 10.21 18.80 -18.62
CA ASP A 102 11.10 18.25 -19.65
C ASP A 102 12.28 17.45 -19.06
N SER A 103 12.31 17.26 -17.73
CA SER A 103 13.34 16.44 -17.10
C SER A 103 13.26 15.00 -17.58
N TYR A 104 14.41 14.40 -17.88
CA TYR A 104 14.51 12.98 -18.25
C TYR A 104 15.88 12.43 -17.83
N PRO A 105 15.95 11.24 -17.19
CA PRO A 105 17.22 10.63 -16.83
C PRO A 105 18.10 10.34 -18.06
N ASP A 106 19.38 10.74 -18.00
CA ASP A 106 20.42 10.41 -18.98
C ASP A 106 21.09 9.05 -18.69
N PHE A 107 20.45 8.20 -17.89
CA PHE A 107 20.87 6.84 -17.54
C PHE A 107 19.69 5.87 -17.62
N ASN A 108 19.99 4.58 -17.74
CA ASN A 108 18.95 3.56 -17.72
C ASN A 108 18.29 3.49 -16.34
N PHE A 109 16.97 3.54 -16.34
CA PHE A 109 16.14 3.42 -15.16
C PHE A 109 14.91 2.57 -15.47
N THR A 110 14.14 2.25 -14.44
CA THR A 110 12.81 1.67 -14.59
C THR A 110 11.82 2.27 -13.59
N MET A 111 10.53 2.05 -13.84
CA MET A 111 9.42 2.43 -12.98
C MET A 111 8.70 1.17 -12.49
N MET A 112 8.31 1.13 -11.22
CA MET A 112 7.59 -0.02 -10.68
C MET A 112 6.50 0.43 -9.70
N PRO A 113 5.28 -0.14 -9.76
CA PRO A 113 4.26 0.10 -8.73
C PRO A 113 4.82 -0.18 -7.33
N MET A 114 4.44 0.61 -6.33
CA MET A 114 4.89 0.41 -4.94
C MET A 114 3.76 0.35 -3.90
N VAL A 115 2.81 1.27 -3.96
CA VAL A 115 1.67 1.34 -3.03
C VAL A 115 0.44 1.87 -3.77
N ALA A 116 -0.72 1.30 -3.45
CA ALA A 116 -2.01 1.76 -3.95
C ALA A 116 -2.70 2.66 -2.93
N GLY A 117 -3.53 3.57 -3.42
CA GLY A 117 -4.26 4.52 -2.58
C GLY A 117 -5.45 5.10 -3.32
N GLY A 118 -6.15 6.02 -2.65
CA GLY A 118 -7.33 6.66 -3.19
C GLY A 118 -7.29 8.16 -2.97
N THR A 119 -7.28 8.94 -4.07
CA THR A 119 -7.42 10.39 -3.98
C THR A 119 -8.78 10.71 -3.36
N SER A 120 -8.76 11.22 -2.14
CA SER A 120 -9.91 11.44 -1.28
C SER A 120 -10.29 12.92 -1.25
N PHE A 121 -11.52 13.22 -0.82
CA PHE A 121 -12.00 14.59 -0.66
C PHE A 121 -12.21 14.93 0.81
N MET A 122 -11.14 15.26 1.53
CA MET A 122 -11.25 15.67 2.93
C MET A 122 -11.91 17.05 3.02
N TYR A 123 -12.83 17.21 3.97
CA TYR A 123 -13.58 18.46 4.11
C TYR A 123 -13.79 18.85 5.58
N ASN A 124 -14.00 20.14 5.79
CA ASN A 124 -14.37 20.73 7.06
C ASN A 124 -15.68 21.50 6.88
N LEU A 125 -16.79 20.89 7.27
CA LEU A 125 -18.12 21.44 7.11
C LEU A 125 -18.90 21.20 8.40
N GLU A 126 -19.52 22.27 8.91
CA GLU A 126 -20.45 22.15 10.03
C GLU A 126 -21.88 22.22 9.52
N VAL A 127 -22.73 21.32 10.03
CA VAL A 127 -24.17 21.35 9.83
C VAL A 127 -24.80 21.40 11.21
N ASN A 128 -25.66 22.40 11.45
CA ASN A 128 -26.29 22.64 12.76
C ASN A 128 -25.30 22.78 13.93
N GLY A 129 -24.12 23.37 13.67
CA GLY A 129 -23.08 23.60 14.69
C GLY A 129 -22.30 22.35 15.10
N GLN A 130 -22.37 21.27 14.32
CA GLN A 130 -21.57 20.05 14.52
C GLN A 130 -20.82 19.69 13.24
N GLN A 131 -19.63 19.10 13.40
CA GLN A 131 -18.86 18.55 12.28
C GLN A 131 -19.72 17.53 11.53
N PHE A 132 -20.03 17.83 10.28
CA PHE A 132 -20.72 16.92 9.40
C PHE A 132 -19.73 15.88 8.88
N ARG A 133 -20.07 14.59 8.96
CA ARG A 133 -19.15 13.48 8.64
C ARG A 133 -19.62 12.56 7.51
N ASP A 134 -20.86 12.73 7.07
CA ASP A 134 -21.52 11.84 6.10
C ASP A 134 -21.87 12.59 4.80
N LEU A 135 -20.93 13.41 4.30
CA LEU A 135 -21.10 14.11 3.04
C LEU A 135 -20.98 13.13 1.87
N ASN A 136 -22.02 13.09 1.05
CA ASN A 136 -22.01 12.39 -0.23
C ASN A 136 -21.76 13.38 -1.36
N LEU A 137 -20.90 13.01 -2.31
CA LEU A 137 -20.69 13.77 -3.54
C LEU A 137 -20.80 12.84 -4.75
N SER A 138 -21.54 13.28 -5.76
CA SER A 138 -21.34 12.78 -7.11
C SER A 138 -19.98 13.22 -7.66
N GLN A 139 -19.44 12.44 -8.58
CA GLN A 139 -18.23 12.81 -9.32
C GLN A 139 -18.39 14.16 -10.05
N GLN A 140 -19.58 14.45 -10.59
CA GLN A 140 -19.91 15.73 -11.20
C GLN A 140 -19.85 16.88 -10.20
N ALA A 141 -20.41 16.71 -8.99
CA ALA A 141 -20.34 17.73 -7.94
C ALA A 141 -18.89 17.98 -7.51
N ALA A 142 -18.09 16.92 -7.33
CA ALA A 142 -16.66 17.06 -7.05
C ALA A 142 -15.93 17.84 -8.15
N ALA A 143 -16.10 17.48 -9.42
CA ALA A 143 -15.51 18.22 -10.54
C ALA A 143 -15.98 19.69 -10.59
N GLY A 144 -17.26 19.94 -10.26
CA GLY A 144 -17.83 21.29 -10.18
C GLY A 144 -17.20 22.14 -9.07
N ILE A 145 -16.92 21.56 -7.91
CA ILE A 145 -16.22 22.25 -6.81
C ILE A 145 -14.81 22.64 -7.24
N PHE A 146 -14.03 21.69 -7.76
CA PHE A 146 -12.61 21.93 -8.08
C PHE A 146 -12.39 22.71 -9.39
N SER A 147 -13.38 22.79 -10.28
CA SER A 147 -13.36 23.75 -11.40
C SER A 147 -13.79 25.17 -10.97
N GLY A 148 -14.45 25.29 -9.81
CA GLY A 148 -14.95 26.53 -9.25
C GLY A 148 -16.34 26.93 -9.76
N THR A 149 -17.07 26.03 -10.42
CA THR A 149 -18.47 26.27 -10.82
C THR A 149 -19.44 26.10 -9.65
N ILE A 150 -19.09 25.26 -8.67
CA ILE A 150 -19.82 25.09 -7.41
C ILE A 150 -19.02 25.79 -6.31
N THR A 151 -19.62 26.80 -5.67
CA THR A 151 -18.91 27.70 -4.74
C THR A 151 -19.54 27.78 -3.36
N GLN A 152 -20.66 27.09 -3.12
CA GLN A 152 -21.36 27.07 -1.83
C GLN A 152 -21.78 25.64 -1.47
N TRP A 153 -21.79 25.33 -0.18
CA TRP A 153 -22.09 23.99 0.33
C TRP A 153 -23.55 23.56 0.12
N ASN A 154 -24.48 24.51 0.05
CA ASN A 154 -25.90 24.24 -0.24
C ASN A 154 -26.24 24.23 -1.74
N ASP A 155 -25.24 24.19 -2.62
CA ASP A 155 -25.48 24.11 -4.05
C ASP A 155 -26.43 22.94 -4.39
N PRO A 156 -27.41 23.12 -5.29
CA PRO A 156 -28.37 22.06 -5.64
C PRO A 156 -27.72 20.75 -6.08
N ALA A 157 -26.55 20.79 -6.72
CA ALA A 157 -25.83 19.59 -7.13
C ALA A 157 -25.28 18.79 -5.93
N ILE A 158 -24.85 19.48 -4.86
CA ILE A 158 -24.43 18.82 -3.61
C ILE A 158 -25.67 18.35 -2.83
N ALA A 159 -26.68 19.21 -2.71
CA ALA A 159 -27.91 18.89 -1.96
C ALA A 159 -28.66 17.68 -2.52
N ALA A 160 -28.61 17.46 -3.85
CA ALA A 160 -29.24 16.30 -4.50
C ALA A 160 -28.69 14.96 -4.01
N ASP A 161 -27.40 14.90 -3.64
CA ASP A 161 -26.74 13.69 -3.12
C ASP A 161 -26.88 13.56 -1.58
N ASN A 162 -27.44 14.57 -0.90
CA ASN A 162 -27.57 14.65 0.57
C ASN A 162 -29.01 14.95 1.00
N PRO A 163 -30.00 14.12 0.61
CA PRO A 163 -31.41 14.38 0.93
C PRO A 163 -31.66 14.40 2.44
N GLY A 164 -32.46 15.35 2.89
CA GLY A 164 -32.81 15.52 4.31
C GLY A 164 -31.74 16.24 5.14
N VAL A 165 -30.61 16.62 4.54
CA VAL A 165 -29.58 17.44 5.19
C VAL A 165 -29.75 18.90 4.78
N ASN A 166 -29.94 19.79 5.76
CA ASN A 166 -29.97 21.23 5.52
C ASN A 166 -28.53 21.77 5.43
N LEU A 167 -27.90 21.61 4.27
CA LEU A 167 -26.55 22.11 4.03
C LEU A 167 -26.52 23.65 4.15
N PRO A 168 -25.49 24.24 4.79
CA PRO A 168 -25.42 25.68 5.00
C PRO A 168 -25.09 26.42 3.71
N ALA A 169 -25.57 27.66 3.57
CA ALA A 169 -25.15 28.61 2.53
C ALA A 169 -23.74 29.18 2.83
N GLN A 170 -22.80 28.29 3.19
CA GLN A 170 -21.43 28.63 3.49
C GLN A 170 -20.60 28.56 2.19
N PRO A 171 -19.75 29.56 1.91
CA PRO A 171 -18.80 29.50 0.80
C PRO A 171 -17.84 28.30 0.92
N ILE A 172 -17.52 27.68 -0.22
CA ILE A 172 -16.52 26.62 -0.32
C ILE A 172 -15.16 27.24 -0.58
N THR A 173 -14.21 26.95 0.30
CA THR A 173 -12.78 27.23 0.09
C THR A 173 -12.08 25.96 -0.36
N VAL A 174 -11.60 25.96 -1.60
CA VAL A 174 -10.89 24.80 -2.17
C VAL A 174 -9.42 24.88 -1.82
N VAL A 175 -8.88 23.84 -1.18
CA VAL A 175 -7.47 23.74 -0.83
C VAL A 175 -6.77 22.83 -1.83
N VAL A 176 -5.71 23.33 -2.46
CA VAL A 176 -4.99 22.63 -3.53
C VAL A 176 -3.49 22.59 -3.22
N ARG A 177 -2.77 21.78 -3.99
CA ARG A 177 -1.31 21.67 -3.89
C ARG A 177 -0.61 22.85 -4.55
N SER A 178 0.38 23.41 -3.88
CA SER A 178 1.14 24.59 -4.36
C SER A 178 2.29 24.24 -5.30
N GLU A 179 2.77 23.00 -5.21
CA GLU A 179 3.93 22.46 -5.90
C GLU A 179 3.55 21.40 -6.92
N GLY A 180 4.53 20.95 -7.72
CA GLY A 180 4.36 19.87 -8.68
C GLY A 180 4.08 18.54 -7.98
N SER A 181 2.81 18.16 -7.94
CA SER A 181 2.26 17.08 -7.13
C SER A 181 1.69 15.97 -7.99
N GLY A 182 1.96 14.72 -7.60
CA GLY A 182 1.34 13.56 -8.22
C GLY A 182 -0.13 13.41 -7.87
N ALA A 183 -0.57 13.85 -6.68
CA ALA A 183 -2.00 13.91 -6.34
C ALA A 183 -2.75 14.84 -7.31
N THR A 184 -2.15 16.00 -7.64
CA THR A 184 -2.69 16.92 -8.64
C THR A 184 -2.71 16.28 -10.03
N ALA A 185 -1.65 15.58 -10.43
CA ALA A 185 -1.59 14.91 -11.72
C ALA A 185 -2.68 13.83 -11.86
N GLN A 186 -2.88 13.00 -10.83
CA GLN A 186 -3.94 11.99 -10.81
C GLN A 186 -5.32 12.63 -10.84
N PHE A 187 -5.57 13.66 -10.04
CA PHE A 187 -6.85 14.35 -9.99
C PHE A 187 -7.18 15.05 -11.32
N THR A 188 -6.23 15.76 -11.90
CA THR A 188 -6.43 16.45 -13.20
C THR A 188 -6.55 15.47 -14.36
N LEU A 189 -5.89 14.31 -14.32
CA LEU A 189 -6.08 13.23 -15.29
C LEU A 189 -7.51 12.67 -15.23
N TRP A 190 -8.04 12.44 -14.02
CA TRP A 190 -9.43 12.05 -13.84
C TRP A 190 -10.39 13.12 -14.37
N MET A 191 -10.18 14.40 -14.05
CA MET A 191 -10.99 15.50 -14.60
C MET A 191 -10.94 15.56 -16.13
N LEU A 192 -9.74 15.45 -16.72
CA LEU A 192 -9.55 15.44 -18.17
C LEU A 192 -10.34 14.32 -18.84
N ARG A 193 -10.29 13.10 -18.28
CA ARG A 193 -10.91 11.92 -18.90
C ARG A 193 -12.42 11.82 -18.64
N GLN A 194 -12.88 12.17 -17.44
CA GLN A 194 -14.28 12.00 -17.03
C GLN A 194 -15.12 13.28 -17.19
N PHE A 195 -14.49 14.45 -17.04
CA PHE A 195 -15.17 15.75 -17.04
C PHE A 195 -14.44 16.78 -17.93
N PRO A 196 -14.16 16.47 -19.22
CA PRO A 196 -13.31 17.29 -20.09
C PRO A 196 -13.79 18.74 -20.19
N ALA A 197 -15.10 18.98 -20.20
CA ALA A 197 -15.66 20.33 -20.23
C ALA A 197 -15.34 21.13 -18.94
N ALA A 198 -15.45 20.51 -17.77
CA ALA A 198 -15.10 21.15 -16.50
C ALA A 198 -13.59 21.39 -16.40
N TYR A 199 -12.77 20.46 -16.90
CA TYR A 199 -11.32 20.61 -16.95
C TYR A 199 -10.90 21.74 -17.92
N GLN A 200 -11.51 21.81 -19.10
CA GLN A 200 -11.25 22.89 -20.05
C GLN A 200 -11.63 24.27 -19.47
N GLN A 201 -12.76 24.35 -18.75
CA GLN A 201 -13.16 25.56 -18.05
C GLN A 201 -12.20 25.94 -16.91
N LEU A 202 -11.68 24.95 -16.18
CA LEU A 202 -10.65 25.16 -15.17
C LEU A 202 -9.38 25.77 -15.81
N CYS A 203 -8.94 25.24 -16.96
CA CYS A 203 -7.74 25.70 -17.67
C CYS A 203 -7.90 27.07 -18.35
N SER A 204 -9.08 27.38 -18.90
CA SER A 204 -9.30 28.64 -19.63
C SER A 204 -9.17 29.88 -18.74
N VAL A 205 -9.41 29.73 -17.43
CA VAL A 205 -9.35 30.82 -16.45
C VAL A 205 -7.93 31.02 -15.89
N SER A 206 -7.14 29.96 -15.80
CA SER A 206 -5.82 30.01 -15.19
C SER A 206 -4.71 30.42 -16.16
N GLY A 207 -4.81 30.01 -17.44
CA GLY A 207 -3.72 30.13 -18.41
C GLY A 207 -2.54 29.18 -18.16
N GLU A 208 -2.67 28.27 -17.20
CA GLU A 208 -1.58 27.46 -16.63
C GLU A 208 -1.68 25.97 -17.00
N CYS A 209 -2.71 25.60 -17.77
CA CYS A 209 -2.86 24.32 -18.43
C CYS A 209 -3.54 24.49 -19.79
N ASP A 210 -3.34 23.53 -20.69
CA ASP A 210 -3.84 23.58 -22.07
C ASP A 210 -5.25 22.98 -22.25
N GLY A 211 -5.81 22.38 -21.19
CA GLY A 211 -7.12 21.72 -21.20
C GLY A 211 -7.15 20.38 -21.94
N THR A 212 -6.01 19.92 -22.46
CA THR A 212 -5.87 18.69 -23.26
C THR A 212 -4.93 17.67 -22.64
N HIS A 213 -4.11 18.09 -21.68
CA HIS A 213 -3.21 17.23 -20.90
C HIS A 213 -3.44 17.40 -19.41
N ALA A 214 -3.25 16.33 -18.64
CA ALA A 214 -3.19 16.39 -17.19
C ALA A 214 -1.96 17.19 -16.73
N THR A 215 -1.96 17.64 -15.48
CA THR A 215 -0.86 18.47 -15.01
C THR A 215 -0.57 18.33 -13.52
N SER A 216 0.68 18.54 -13.12
CA SER A 216 1.13 18.37 -11.73
C SER A 216 1.02 19.64 -10.89
N TYR A 217 0.88 20.82 -11.50
CA TYR A 217 0.63 22.07 -10.77
C TYR A 217 -0.80 22.53 -11.00
N PHE A 218 -1.59 22.60 -9.93
CA PHE A 218 -3.02 22.83 -10.05
C PHE A 218 -3.28 24.26 -10.58
N PRO A 219 -4.14 24.43 -11.59
CA PRO A 219 -4.47 25.72 -12.20
C PRO A 219 -5.40 26.60 -11.33
N ALA A 220 -4.98 26.92 -10.10
CA ALA A 220 -5.77 27.72 -9.14
C ALA A 220 -5.56 29.24 -9.26
N GLN A 221 -4.63 29.68 -10.10
CA GLN A 221 -4.31 31.09 -10.29
C GLN A 221 -5.58 31.87 -10.66
N ASN A 222 -5.73 33.06 -10.08
CA ASN A 222 -6.88 33.97 -10.29
C ASN A 222 -8.24 33.45 -9.78
N LYS A 223 -8.29 32.37 -8.98
CA LYS A 223 -9.52 31.92 -8.32
C LYS A 223 -9.57 32.36 -6.86
N ALA A 224 -10.51 33.25 -6.55
CA ALA A 224 -10.60 33.89 -5.23
C ALA A 224 -10.89 32.92 -4.07
N ASN A 225 -11.59 31.80 -4.32
CA ASN A 225 -11.95 30.82 -3.30
C ASN A 225 -11.00 29.61 -3.26
N PHE A 226 -9.79 29.72 -3.83
CA PHE A 226 -8.79 28.66 -3.84
C PHE A 226 -7.58 29.08 -3.00
N VAL A 227 -7.05 28.13 -2.23
CA VAL A 227 -5.86 28.31 -1.40
C VAL A 227 -4.87 27.20 -1.70
N ALA A 228 -3.64 27.58 -2.04
CA ALA A 228 -2.57 26.62 -2.30
C ALA A 228 -1.75 26.36 -1.02
N GLN A 229 -1.48 25.09 -0.73
CA GLN A 229 -0.63 24.67 0.39
C GLN A 229 0.42 23.67 -0.09
N SER A 230 1.56 23.66 0.58
CA SER A 230 2.68 22.79 0.23
C SER A 230 2.55 21.41 0.85
N GLY A 231 2.65 20.39 0.01
CA GLY A 231 2.61 18.98 0.42
C GLY A 231 1.25 18.52 0.95
N SER A 232 1.12 17.21 1.08
CA SER A 232 -0.09 16.56 1.61
C SER A 232 -0.37 16.97 3.07
N ASP A 233 0.68 17.21 3.87
CA ASP A 233 0.55 17.74 5.23
C ASP A 233 -0.01 19.16 5.28
N GLY A 234 0.46 20.04 4.40
CA GLY A 234 0.03 21.45 4.39
C GLY A 234 -1.43 21.58 4.00
N VAL A 235 -1.83 20.88 2.94
CA VAL A 235 -3.22 20.80 2.49
C VAL A 235 -4.11 20.24 3.60
N THR A 236 -3.69 19.14 4.25
CA THR A 236 -4.45 18.51 5.33
C THR A 236 -4.64 19.44 6.52
N LYS A 237 -3.54 20.03 7.01
CA LYS A 237 -3.57 20.94 8.17
C LYS A 237 -4.45 22.16 7.93
N TYR A 238 -4.38 22.76 6.74
CA TYR A 238 -5.21 23.91 6.41
C TYR A 238 -6.70 23.56 6.42
N THR A 239 -7.06 22.42 5.83
CA THR A 239 -8.46 21.94 5.81
C THR A 239 -8.98 21.69 7.22
N VAL A 240 -8.20 21.00 8.07
CA VAL A 240 -8.58 20.76 9.47
C VAL A 240 -8.82 22.05 10.25
N GLN A 241 -8.02 23.09 10.01
CA GLN A 241 -8.06 24.34 10.77
C GLN A 241 -9.10 25.35 10.28
N THR A 242 -9.65 25.16 9.07
CA THR A 242 -10.45 26.19 8.40
C THR A 242 -11.80 25.63 8.00
N SER A 243 -12.87 26.08 8.66
CA SER A 243 -14.25 25.70 8.32
C SER A 243 -14.62 26.13 6.90
N GLY A 244 -15.43 25.32 6.23
CA GLY A 244 -15.89 25.52 4.86
C GLY A 244 -14.90 25.05 3.80
N THR A 245 -13.84 24.35 4.19
CA THR A 245 -12.81 23.89 3.25
C THR A 245 -13.06 22.49 2.73
N ILE A 246 -12.53 22.22 1.54
CA ILE A 246 -12.43 20.89 0.94
C ILE A 246 -11.13 20.79 0.15
N ASN A 247 -10.49 19.63 0.17
CA ASN A 247 -9.26 19.38 -0.59
C ASN A 247 -9.35 18.08 -1.40
N TYR A 248 -8.31 17.83 -2.21
CA TYR A 248 -7.99 16.49 -2.71
C TYR A 248 -6.59 16.12 -2.22
N ASP A 249 -6.42 14.94 -1.64
CA ASP A 249 -5.12 14.33 -1.36
C ASP A 249 -5.29 12.85 -0.98
N GLU A 250 -4.20 12.18 -0.62
CA GLU A 250 -4.25 10.78 -0.22
C GLU A 250 -5.05 10.55 1.06
N PHE A 251 -5.88 9.51 1.04
CA PHE A 251 -6.77 9.17 2.16
C PHE A 251 -6.04 8.98 3.49
N ALA A 252 -4.84 8.39 3.48
CA ALA A 252 -4.01 8.19 4.66
C ALA A 252 -3.83 9.47 5.51
N TYR A 253 -3.74 10.64 4.88
CA TYR A 253 -3.60 11.91 5.60
C TYR A 253 -4.89 12.31 6.35
N ALA A 254 -6.06 12.13 5.72
CA ALA A 254 -7.34 12.38 6.37
C ALA A 254 -7.57 11.40 7.53
N GLN A 255 -7.22 10.13 7.34
CA GLN A 255 -7.31 9.11 8.38
C GLN A 255 -6.38 9.42 9.57
N GLN A 256 -5.13 9.80 9.32
CA GLN A 256 -4.18 10.17 10.37
C GLN A 256 -4.63 11.44 11.11
N ALA A 257 -5.26 12.39 10.42
CA ALA A 257 -5.84 13.59 11.03
C ALA A 257 -7.17 13.34 11.76
N GLY A 258 -7.80 12.17 11.58
CA GLY A 258 -9.11 11.85 12.15
C GLY A 258 -10.27 12.65 11.54
N PHE A 259 -10.11 13.15 10.31
CA PHE A 259 -11.08 14.01 9.64
C PHE A 259 -11.92 13.24 8.60
N PRO A 260 -13.19 13.64 8.36
CA PRO A 260 -14.02 12.98 7.37
C PRO A 260 -13.58 13.30 5.94
N VAL A 261 -13.78 12.32 5.06
CA VAL A 261 -13.71 12.49 3.60
C VAL A 261 -15.10 12.27 3.01
N ALA A 262 -15.41 12.93 1.89
CA ALA A 262 -16.69 12.73 1.23
C ALA A 262 -16.80 11.30 0.68
N ASN A 263 -17.98 10.68 0.82
CA ASN A 263 -18.28 9.45 0.10
C ASN A 263 -18.53 9.81 -1.37
N LEU A 264 -17.79 9.19 -2.27
CA LEU A 264 -17.87 9.48 -3.70
C LEU A 264 -18.78 8.47 -4.39
N LYS A 265 -19.73 8.98 -5.20
CA LYS A 265 -20.59 8.13 -6.04
C LYS A 265 -19.79 7.50 -7.18
N ASN A 266 -19.66 6.18 -7.17
CA ASN A 266 -19.00 5.43 -8.24
C ASN A 266 -19.92 5.25 -9.46
N ALA A 267 -19.40 4.64 -10.53
CA ALA A 267 -20.15 4.45 -11.78
C ALA A 267 -21.34 3.50 -11.66
N ALA A 268 -21.38 2.67 -10.61
CA ALA A 268 -22.51 1.82 -10.26
C ALA A 268 -23.62 2.57 -9.49
N GLY A 269 -23.39 3.83 -9.14
CA GLY A 269 -24.35 4.66 -8.41
C GLY A 269 -24.27 4.57 -6.89
N PHE A 270 -23.27 3.88 -6.33
CA PHE A 270 -23.07 3.72 -4.89
C PHE A 270 -22.02 4.68 -4.36
N TYR A 271 -22.21 5.17 -3.13
CA TYR A 271 -21.23 6.01 -2.46
C TYR A 271 -20.21 5.15 -1.72
N THR A 272 -18.92 5.39 -2.00
CA THR A 272 -17.80 4.65 -1.42
C THR A 272 -16.73 5.60 -0.89
N THR A 273 -15.96 5.12 0.08
CA THR A 273 -14.74 5.78 0.56
C THR A 273 -13.52 5.00 0.09
N PRO A 274 -12.34 5.62 0.04
CA PRO A 274 -11.10 4.99 -0.42
C PRO A 274 -10.51 4.01 0.62
N THR A 275 -11.29 3.01 1.01
CA THR A 275 -10.78 1.92 1.86
C THR A 275 -9.81 1.04 1.09
N ASP A 276 -8.99 0.29 1.82
CA ASP A 276 -8.06 -0.69 1.27
C ASP A 276 -8.73 -1.65 0.27
N THR A 277 -9.91 -2.17 0.63
CA THR A 277 -10.71 -3.08 -0.21
C THR A 277 -11.36 -2.38 -1.41
N ALA A 278 -11.96 -1.20 -1.23
CA ALA A 278 -12.59 -0.47 -2.33
C ALA A 278 -11.57 -0.02 -3.39
N VAL A 279 -10.37 0.37 -2.95
CA VAL A 279 -9.25 0.69 -3.83
C VAL A 279 -8.73 -0.55 -4.54
N ALA A 280 -8.57 -1.67 -3.83
CA ALA A 280 -8.14 -2.93 -4.45
C ALA A 280 -9.12 -3.42 -5.52
N VAL A 281 -10.44 -3.29 -5.27
CA VAL A 281 -11.49 -3.60 -6.26
C VAL A 281 -11.33 -2.73 -7.50
N GLY A 282 -11.19 -1.40 -7.34
CA GLY A 282 -10.98 -0.49 -8.46
C GLY A 282 -9.74 -0.84 -9.28
N LEU A 283 -8.62 -1.10 -8.62
CA LEU A 283 -7.34 -1.39 -9.28
C LEU A 283 -7.25 -2.76 -9.96
N THR A 284 -8.24 -3.64 -9.81
CA THR A 284 -8.34 -4.82 -10.70
C THR A 284 -8.49 -4.43 -12.17
N GLN A 285 -8.97 -3.22 -12.44
CA GLN A 285 -9.16 -2.69 -13.79
C GLN A 285 -7.97 -1.87 -14.30
N ALA A 286 -6.95 -1.65 -13.47
CA ALA A 286 -5.77 -0.89 -13.87
C ALA A 286 -4.94 -1.68 -14.89
N VAL A 287 -4.46 -1.00 -15.92
CA VAL A 287 -3.59 -1.58 -16.95
C VAL A 287 -2.21 -0.97 -16.87
N ILE A 288 -1.18 -1.81 -16.84
CA ILE A 288 0.22 -1.38 -17.04
C ILE A 288 0.55 -1.54 -18.52
N ASN A 289 1.02 -0.48 -19.16
CA ASN A 289 1.53 -0.60 -20.52
C ASN A 289 2.88 -1.32 -20.52
N SER A 290 2.91 -2.54 -21.07
CA SER A 290 4.10 -3.38 -21.10
C SER A 290 4.89 -3.32 -22.42
N ASP A 291 4.50 -2.46 -23.37
CA ASP A 291 5.22 -2.31 -24.64
C ASP A 291 6.43 -1.37 -24.45
N PRO A 292 7.68 -1.89 -24.51
CA PRO A 292 8.89 -1.07 -24.31
C PRO A 292 9.09 0.00 -25.38
N ASN A 293 8.37 -0.05 -26.51
CA ASN A 293 8.43 0.97 -27.56
C ASN A 293 7.38 2.08 -27.37
N SER A 294 6.45 1.92 -26.43
CA SER A 294 5.42 2.92 -26.16
C SER A 294 5.98 4.08 -25.33
N GLU A 295 5.55 5.31 -25.62
CA GLU A 295 5.82 6.46 -24.74
C GLU A 295 5.21 6.30 -23.35
N ASN A 296 4.22 5.41 -23.22
CA ASN A 296 3.54 5.07 -21.97
C ASN A 296 4.14 3.84 -21.28
N TYR A 297 5.30 3.31 -21.72
CA TYR A 297 5.89 2.11 -21.12
C TYR A 297 5.98 2.20 -19.58
N LEU A 298 5.42 1.19 -18.90
CA LEU A 298 5.26 1.05 -17.45
C LEU A 298 4.35 2.10 -16.77
N ALA A 299 3.76 3.01 -17.53
CA ALA A 299 2.74 3.92 -17.02
C ALA A 299 1.39 3.21 -16.83
N GLN A 300 0.64 3.70 -15.84
CA GLN A 300 -0.68 3.27 -15.46
C GLN A 300 -1.72 3.88 -16.38
N ASP A 301 -2.63 3.04 -16.87
CA ASP A 301 -3.89 3.47 -17.44
C ASP A 301 -5.03 3.13 -16.48
N LEU A 302 -5.68 4.18 -15.98
CA LEU A 302 -6.78 4.13 -15.02
C LEU A 302 -8.15 4.34 -15.69
N SER A 303 -8.24 4.40 -17.01
CA SER A 303 -9.50 4.68 -17.72
C SER A 303 -10.62 3.71 -17.33
N ASN A 304 -10.30 2.42 -17.22
CA ASN A 304 -11.26 1.39 -16.80
C ASN A 304 -11.59 1.47 -15.30
N VAL A 305 -10.67 1.98 -14.48
CA VAL A 305 -10.89 2.17 -13.03
C VAL A 305 -11.96 3.23 -12.80
N TYR A 306 -11.89 4.35 -13.52
CA TYR A 306 -12.84 5.46 -13.38
C TYR A 306 -14.29 5.07 -13.74
N ALA A 307 -14.44 4.17 -14.70
CA ALA A 307 -15.74 3.73 -15.23
C ALA A 307 -16.21 2.38 -14.64
N TYR A 308 -15.50 1.83 -13.65
CA TYR A 308 -15.79 0.48 -13.18
C TYR A 308 -17.15 0.40 -12.47
N GLN A 309 -17.98 -0.55 -12.89
CA GLN A 309 -19.37 -0.70 -12.41
C GLN A 309 -19.52 -1.68 -11.23
N ASP A 310 -18.42 -2.14 -10.63
CA ASP A 310 -18.51 -2.87 -9.37
C ASP A 310 -18.94 -1.89 -8.26
N PRO A 311 -20.06 -2.13 -7.56
CA PRO A 311 -20.58 -1.24 -6.54
C PRO A 311 -19.60 -1.01 -5.38
N ARG A 312 -18.62 -1.89 -5.17
CA ARG A 312 -17.62 -1.80 -4.11
C ARG A 312 -16.46 -0.87 -4.48
N SER A 313 -16.29 -0.54 -5.76
CA SER A 313 -15.13 0.21 -6.24
C SER A 313 -15.12 1.66 -5.78
N TYR A 314 -13.92 2.18 -5.50
CA TYR A 314 -13.66 3.61 -5.37
C TYR A 314 -13.13 4.16 -6.71
N ALA A 315 -13.70 5.26 -7.19
CA ALA A 315 -13.44 5.72 -8.56
C ALA A 315 -12.04 6.34 -8.75
N LEU A 316 -11.50 7.07 -7.75
CA LEU A 316 -10.17 7.69 -7.84
C LEU A 316 -9.08 6.82 -7.20
N SER A 317 -9.10 5.52 -7.49
CA SER A 317 -8.07 4.57 -7.10
C SER A 317 -6.87 4.63 -8.05
N SER A 318 -5.66 4.63 -7.48
CA SER A 318 -4.41 4.78 -8.21
C SER A 318 -3.24 4.12 -7.46
N TYR A 319 -2.05 4.13 -8.05
CA TYR A 319 -0.82 3.73 -7.36
C TYR A 319 0.35 4.66 -7.68
N SER A 320 1.35 4.66 -6.79
CA SER A 320 2.62 5.39 -6.97
C SER A 320 3.72 4.45 -7.49
N TYR A 321 4.76 5.03 -8.10
CA TYR A 321 5.93 4.32 -8.60
C TYR A 321 7.17 4.57 -7.75
N PHE A 322 7.98 3.53 -7.54
CA PHE A 322 9.42 3.74 -7.44
C PHE A 322 10.02 3.96 -8.83
N MET A 323 10.96 4.90 -8.92
CA MET A 323 11.84 5.12 -10.07
C MET A 323 13.26 4.82 -9.65
N VAL A 324 13.87 3.81 -10.27
CA VAL A 324 15.16 3.25 -9.82
C VAL A 324 16.15 3.09 -10.97
N PRO A 325 17.47 3.24 -10.75
CA PRO A 325 18.47 2.98 -11.76
C PRO A 325 18.53 1.49 -12.12
N THR A 326 18.76 1.18 -13.40
CA THR A 326 18.98 -0.19 -13.91
C THR A 326 20.40 -0.38 -14.46
N GLN A 327 21.29 0.55 -14.10
CA GLN A 327 22.71 0.52 -14.39
C GLN A 327 23.48 1.16 -13.24
N THR A 328 24.76 0.82 -13.12
CA THR A 328 25.66 1.54 -12.22
C THR A 328 26.04 2.91 -12.81
N THR A 329 26.30 3.86 -11.93
CA THR A 329 26.76 5.22 -12.24
C THR A 329 27.78 5.65 -11.19
N ASN A 330 28.45 6.79 -11.39
CA ASN A 330 29.34 7.36 -10.36
C ASN A 330 28.64 7.68 -9.03
N GLN A 331 27.30 7.77 -9.05
CA GLN A 331 26.48 8.10 -7.89
C GLN A 331 25.66 6.90 -7.40
N PHE A 332 25.69 5.75 -8.08
CA PHE A 332 24.89 4.57 -7.77
C PHE A 332 25.67 3.32 -8.17
N ASP A 333 26.21 2.59 -7.20
CA ASP A 333 26.94 1.34 -7.42
C ASP A 333 26.13 0.12 -6.95
N GLU A 334 26.73 -1.06 -7.04
CA GLU A 334 26.08 -2.31 -6.64
C GLU A 334 25.70 -2.37 -5.15
N SER A 335 26.42 -1.69 -4.25
CA SER A 335 26.05 -1.65 -2.83
C SER A 335 24.83 -0.77 -2.56
N HIS A 336 24.66 0.31 -3.32
CA HIS A 336 23.40 1.05 -3.33
C HIS A 336 22.27 0.19 -3.90
N GLY A 337 22.54 -0.54 -4.98
CA GLY A 337 21.56 -1.43 -5.61
C GLY A 337 21.14 -2.62 -4.75
N ALA A 338 22.03 -3.21 -3.96
CA ALA A 338 21.70 -4.20 -2.95
C ALA A 338 20.69 -3.65 -1.92
N THR A 339 20.92 -2.44 -1.44
CA THR A 339 20.06 -1.76 -0.47
C THR A 339 18.70 -1.41 -1.09
N LEU A 340 18.70 -0.82 -2.29
CA LEU A 340 17.48 -0.43 -2.97
C LEU A 340 16.63 -1.65 -3.37
N GLY A 341 17.29 -2.71 -3.84
CA GLY A 341 16.67 -3.99 -4.15
C GLY A 341 15.99 -4.60 -2.93
N TYR A 342 16.68 -4.63 -1.79
CA TYR A 342 16.09 -5.09 -0.54
C TYR A 342 14.88 -4.24 -0.13
N PHE A 343 15.03 -2.91 -0.12
CA PHE A 343 13.97 -2.00 0.31
C PHE A 343 12.72 -2.08 -0.58
N THR A 344 12.91 -2.11 -1.91
CA THR A 344 11.81 -2.26 -2.86
C THR A 344 11.16 -3.64 -2.76
N GLN A 345 11.93 -4.73 -2.59
CA GLN A 345 11.36 -6.06 -2.35
C GLN A 345 10.54 -6.11 -1.06
N TYR A 346 11.08 -5.58 0.04
CA TYR A 346 10.38 -5.47 1.33
C TYR A 346 9.05 -4.73 1.16
N SER A 347 9.08 -3.61 0.44
CA SER A 347 7.90 -2.77 0.23
C SER A 347 6.75 -3.53 -0.44
N LEU A 348 7.04 -4.45 -1.37
CA LEU A 348 6.05 -5.21 -2.13
C LEU A 348 5.48 -6.42 -1.36
N CYS A 349 6.17 -6.84 -0.30
CA CYS A 349 5.80 -8.00 0.49
C CYS A 349 5.50 -7.57 1.92
N GLU A 350 6.47 -7.70 2.83
CA GLU A 350 6.31 -7.43 4.25
C GLU A 350 5.69 -6.06 4.54
N GLY A 351 6.09 -5.04 3.78
CA GLY A 351 5.60 -3.67 3.91
C GLY A 351 4.12 -3.48 3.58
N GLN A 352 3.50 -4.38 2.81
CA GLN A 352 2.09 -4.25 2.41
C GLN A 352 1.11 -4.53 3.56
N GLN A 353 1.55 -5.24 4.61
CA GLN A 353 0.68 -5.66 5.72
C GLN A 353 0.08 -4.49 6.51
N THR A 354 0.80 -3.37 6.58
CA THR A 354 0.37 -2.20 7.36
C THR A 354 -0.37 -1.16 6.53
N MET A 355 -0.39 -1.30 5.19
CA MET A 355 -0.93 -0.29 4.27
C MET A 355 -2.41 -0.01 4.51
N GLY A 356 -3.23 -1.06 4.70
CA GLY A 356 -4.65 -0.88 5.00
C GLY A 356 -4.92 -0.11 6.31
N THR A 357 -4.11 -0.35 7.35
CA THR A 357 -4.24 0.38 8.62
C THR A 357 -3.76 1.82 8.51
N LEU A 358 -2.77 2.08 7.66
CA LEU A 358 -2.21 3.40 7.41
C LEU A 358 -3.14 4.28 6.55
N GLY A 359 -4.11 3.69 5.85
CA GLY A 359 -5.04 4.38 4.96
C GLY A 359 -4.69 4.31 3.48
N TYR A 360 -3.80 3.39 3.12
CA TYR A 360 -3.53 2.98 1.75
C TYR A 360 -4.23 1.65 1.45
N SER A 361 -4.04 1.14 0.24
CA SER A 361 -4.42 -0.21 -0.14
C SER A 361 -3.18 -1.07 -0.42
N PRO A 362 -3.14 -2.31 0.08
CA PRO A 362 -2.14 -3.27 -0.38
C PRO A 362 -2.21 -3.47 -1.91
N LEU A 363 -1.05 -3.50 -2.57
CA LEU A 363 -0.99 -3.69 -4.02
C LEU A 363 -1.59 -5.05 -4.42
N PRO A 364 -2.49 -5.08 -5.43
CA PRO A 364 -2.91 -6.30 -6.09
C PRO A 364 -1.75 -7.12 -6.68
N MET A 365 -1.93 -8.45 -6.72
CA MET A 365 -0.96 -9.45 -7.21
C MET A 365 -0.34 -9.07 -8.57
N ASN A 366 -1.16 -8.67 -9.55
CA ASN A 366 -0.68 -8.29 -10.88
C ASN A 366 0.33 -7.13 -10.84
N LEU A 367 0.08 -6.12 -10.00
CA LEU A 367 0.97 -4.96 -9.85
C LEU A 367 2.27 -5.34 -9.10
N VAL A 368 2.17 -6.21 -8.09
CA VAL A 368 3.35 -6.70 -7.37
C VAL A 368 4.26 -7.53 -8.28
N LEU A 369 3.71 -8.43 -9.08
CA LEU A 369 4.49 -9.25 -10.01
C LEU A 369 5.16 -8.40 -11.10
N ALA A 370 4.45 -7.39 -11.62
CA ALA A 370 5.02 -6.42 -12.53
C ALA A 370 6.18 -5.67 -11.86
N ALA A 371 6.00 -5.20 -10.63
CA ALA A 371 7.04 -4.50 -9.89
C ALA A 371 8.27 -5.38 -9.61
N MET A 372 8.07 -6.65 -9.24
CA MET A 372 9.17 -7.60 -9.03
C MET A 372 9.98 -7.91 -10.29
N THR A 373 9.36 -7.82 -11.46
CA THR A 373 10.08 -7.93 -12.75
C THR A 373 11.04 -6.78 -12.93
N GLU A 374 10.66 -5.58 -12.47
CA GLU A 374 11.46 -4.37 -12.57
C GLU A 374 12.55 -4.29 -11.49
N ILE A 375 12.32 -4.78 -10.27
CA ILE A 375 13.36 -4.89 -9.22
C ILE A 375 14.57 -5.69 -9.71
N ARG A 376 14.34 -6.77 -10.48
CA ARG A 376 15.43 -7.61 -11.05
C ARG A 376 16.41 -6.85 -11.94
N LYS A 377 16.04 -5.67 -12.43
CA LYS A 377 16.90 -4.84 -13.28
C LYS A 377 17.83 -3.93 -12.47
N ILE A 378 17.66 -3.83 -11.16
CA ILE A 378 18.55 -3.05 -10.28
C ILE A 378 19.90 -3.78 -10.20
N PRO A 379 21.04 -3.12 -10.47
CA PRO A 379 22.35 -3.76 -10.36
C PRO A 379 22.67 -4.12 -8.91
N GLY A 380 23.43 -5.18 -8.67
CA GLY A 380 23.94 -5.50 -7.33
C GLY A 380 22.93 -6.10 -6.35
N LEU A 381 21.81 -6.69 -6.81
CA LEU A 381 20.89 -7.42 -5.94
C LEU A 381 21.63 -8.48 -5.12
N ASP A 382 21.39 -8.52 -3.82
CA ASP A 382 21.95 -9.57 -2.97
C ASP A 382 21.23 -10.91 -3.20
N ALA A 383 21.93 -12.00 -2.84
CA ALA A 383 21.40 -13.35 -3.02
C ALA A 383 20.07 -13.59 -2.26
N PRO A 384 19.90 -13.11 -1.00
CA PRO A 384 18.61 -13.23 -0.29
C PRO A 384 17.44 -12.55 -1.02
N THR A 385 17.63 -11.32 -1.51
CA THR A 385 16.62 -10.56 -2.25
C THR A 385 16.25 -11.29 -3.53
N THR A 386 17.26 -11.75 -4.30
CA THR A 386 17.06 -12.51 -5.53
C THR A 386 16.29 -13.81 -5.26
N ALA A 387 16.69 -14.56 -4.24
CA ALA A 387 16.01 -15.80 -3.86
C ALA A 387 14.55 -15.56 -3.44
N LYS A 388 14.26 -14.42 -2.78
CA LYS A 388 12.89 -14.04 -2.44
C LYS A 388 12.07 -13.69 -3.67
N LEU A 389 12.61 -12.88 -4.58
CA LEU A 389 11.94 -12.56 -5.86
C LEU A 389 11.62 -13.83 -6.66
N ASP A 390 12.54 -14.80 -6.69
CA ASP A 390 12.35 -16.08 -7.38
C ASP A 390 11.32 -16.96 -6.66
N ALA A 391 11.34 -17.01 -5.33
CA ALA A 391 10.33 -17.71 -4.56
C ALA A 391 8.93 -17.15 -4.84
N VAL A 392 8.76 -15.82 -4.91
CA VAL A 392 7.46 -15.21 -5.23
C VAL A 392 7.04 -15.53 -6.66
N ALA A 393 7.94 -15.39 -7.64
CA ALA A 393 7.63 -15.73 -9.03
C ALA A 393 7.23 -17.22 -9.20
N ASN A 394 7.89 -18.12 -8.49
CA ASN A 394 7.61 -19.56 -8.56
C ASN A 394 6.34 -19.97 -7.79
N SER A 395 6.06 -19.32 -6.64
CA SER A 395 4.90 -19.64 -5.78
C SER A 395 3.59 -18.98 -6.23
N ALA A 396 3.64 -17.78 -6.80
CA ALA A 396 2.49 -17.16 -7.46
C ALA A 396 2.01 -17.97 -8.68
N LEU A 397 2.77 -19.01 -9.06
CA LEU A 397 2.51 -19.94 -10.16
C LEU A 397 2.45 -21.42 -9.71
N GLY A 398 2.56 -21.73 -8.41
CA GLY A 398 2.75 -23.09 -7.88
C GLY A 398 1.69 -23.54 -6.87
N ALA A 399 1.25 -24.80 -6.97
CA ALA A 399 0.22 -25.42 -6.12
C ALA A 399 0.68 -25.75 -4.67
N ASP A 400 1.90 -25.36 -4.30
CA ASP A 400 2.63 -25.86 -3.14
C ASP A 400 2.24 -25.13 -1.83
N GLY A 401 1.37 -24.11 -1.93
CA GLY A 401 0.77 -23.41 -0.82
C GLY A 401 1.71 -22.53 0.03
N GLY A 402 2.96 -22.34 -0.41
CA GLY A 402 3.85 -21.34 0.19
C GLY A 402 3.45 -19.92 -0.23
N ASN A 403 3.29 -19.01 0.73
CA ASN A 403 3.22 -17.57 0.44
C ASN A 403 4.54 -16.90 0.87
N PRO A 404 5.56 -16.82 -0.01
CA PRO A 404 6.83 -16.17 0.31
C PRO A 404 6.73 -14.63 0.33
N CYS A 405 5.62 -14.04 -0.11
CA CYS A 405 5.38 -12.60 -0.08
C CYS A 405 4.28 -12.28 0.93
N ASN A 406 4.63 -11.70 2.08
CA ASN A 406 3.65 -11.34 3.10
C ASN A 406 2.81 -10.11 2.72
N ASN A 407 2.18 -10.11 1.54
CA ASN A 407 1.22 -9.12 1.11
C ASN A 407 -0.21 -9.65 1.38
N PRO A 408 -1.10 -8.88 2.02
CA PRO A 408 -2.49 -9.28 2.25
C PRO A 408 -3.29 -9.68 1.01
N THR A 409 -2.86 -9.30 -0.20
CA THR A 409 -3.47 -9.70 -1.49
C THR A 409 -2.98 -11.06 -2.00
N PHE A 410 -2.06 -11.71 -1.30
CA PHE A 410 -1.49 -13.01 -1.65
C PHE A 410 -1.97 -14.07 -0.65
N GLN A 411 -2.62 -15.11 -1.14
CA GLN A 411 -2.97 -16.33 -0.40
C GLN A 411 -2.53 -17.59 -1.17
N PRO A 412 -2.30 -18.70 -0.45
CA PRO A 412 -2.06 -20.00 -1.07
C PRO A 412 -3.12 -20.35 -2.13
N GLY A 413 -2.71 -20.52 -3.39
CA GLY A 413 -3.61 -20.81 -4.51
C GLY A 413 -4.11 -19.59 -5.30
N ASP A 414 -3.77 -18.37 -4.89
CA ASP A 414 -4.05 -17.17 -5.67
C ASP A 414 -3.25 -17.15 -6.97
N ASN A 415 -3.81 -16.46 -7.96
CA ASN A 415 -3.20 -16.22 -9.26
C ASN A 415 -3.44 -14.75 -9.66
N PRO A 416 -2.75 -14.22 -10.69
CA PRO A 416 -2.89 -12.81 -11.07
C PRO A 416 -4.31 -12.36 -11.47
N SER A 417 -5.21 -13.30 -11.76
CA SER A 417 -6.63 -13.03 -12.07
C SER A 417 -7.54 -13.08 -10.84
N HIS A 418 -6.98 -13.32 -9.64
CA HIS A 418 -7.69 -13.43 -8.37
C HIS A 418 -7.05 -12.50 -7.32
N ASN A 419 -7.84 -11.70 -6.63
CA ASN A 419 -7.36 -10.79 -5.58
C ASN A 419 -8.23 -10.94 -4.34
N VAL A 420 -7.65 -11.42 -3.24
CA VAL A 420 -8.45 -11.78 -2.07
C VAL A 420 -9.07 -10.59 -1.33
N LEU A 421 -8.52 -9.39 -1.50
CA LEU A 421 -9.17 -8.18 -0.98
C LEU A 421 -10.47 -7.88 -1.71
N VAL A 422 -10.60 -8.31 -2.97
CA VAL A 422 -11.85 -8.20 -3.74
C VAL A 422 -12.90 -9.19 -3.24
N ASP A 423 -12.52 -10.40 -2.85
CA ASP A 423 -13.48 -11.39 -2.33
C ASP A 423 -14.04 -10.98 -0.97
N LYS A 424 -13.20 -10.31 -0.17
CA LYS A 424 -13.56 -9.81 1.17
C LYS A 424 -14.15 -8.40 1.15
N ALA A 425 -14.14 -7.72 0.00
CA ALA A 425 -14.64 -6.36 -0.11
C ALA A 425 -16.14 -6.30 0.23
N PRO A 426 -16.53 -5.54 1.26
CA PRO A 426 -17.93 -5.42 1.64
C PRO A 426 -18.70 -4.64 0.57
N PHE A 427 -19.92 -5.09 0.27
CA PHE A 427 -20.84 -4.31 -0.55
C PHE A 427 -21.27 -3.04 0.18
N PRO A 428 -21.38 -1.90 -0.52
CA PRO A 428 -21.81 -0.65 0.08
C PRO A 428 -23.27 -0.73 0.53
N ALA A 429 -23.65 0.16 1.45
CA ALA A 429 -25.02 0.28 1.90
C ALA A 429 -25.97 0.52 0.71
N GLY A 430 -27.12 -0.17 0.71
CA GLY A 430 -28.13 -0.09 -0.35
C GLY A 430 -27.91 -1.04 -1.53
N CYS A 431 -26.79 -1.76 -1.63
CA CYS A 431 -26.61 -2.80 -2.66
C CYS A 431 -27.29 -4.09 -2.19
N ASP A 432 -28.50 -4.35 -2.69
CA ASP A 432 -29.30 -5.54 -2.36
C ASP A 432 -28.78 -6.82 -3.04
N GLU A 433 -29.44 -7.96 -2.82
CA GLU A 433 -28.99 -9.24 -3.40
C GLU A 433 -28.91 -9.22 -4.93
N ALA A 434 -29.79 -8.49 -5.60
CA ALA A 434 -29.79 -8.36 -7.06
C ALA A 434 -28.57 -7.55 -7.53
N CYS A 435 -28.25 -6.46 -6.84
CA CYS A 435 -27.03 -5.68 -7.05
C CYS A 435 -25.76 -6.51 -6.82
N GLN A 436 -25.77 -7.39 -5.80
CA GLN A 436 -24.61 -8.21 -5.44
C GLN A 436 -24.41 -9.44 -6.34
N ALA A 437 -25.47 -9.98 -6.92
CA ALA A 437 -25.45 -11.26 -7.63
C ALA A 437 -24.40 -11.37 -8.75
N PRO A 438 -24.17 -10.36 -9.62
CA PRO A 438 -23.16 -10.45 -10.68
C PRO A 438 -21.74 -10.58 -10.13
N TRP A 439 -21.49 -9.99 -8.96
CA TRP A 439 -20.15 -9.85 -8.37
C TRP A 439 -19.82 -10.99 -7.40
N ARG A 440 -20.84 -11.65 -6.83
CA ARG A 440 -20.67 -12.86 -5.98
C ARG A 440 -20.28 -14.10 -6.79
N LEU A 441 -20.65 -14.17 -8.07
CA LEU A 441 -20.28 -15.29 -8.94
C LEU A 441 -18.86 -15.16 -9.49
N ALA A 442 -18.36 -13.92 -9.62
CA ALA A 442 -16.97 -13.63 -10.01
C ALA A 442 -15.95 -14.05 -8.94
N SER A 443 -16.32 -13.98 -7.64
CA SER A 443 -15.45 -14.41 -6.52
C SER A 443 -15.47 -15.92 -6.24
N ALA A 444 -16.26 -16.71 -6.99
CA ALA A 444 -16.37 -18.16 -6.80
C ALA A 444 -15.39 -18.98 -7.69
N GLY A 445 -14.36 -18.35 -8.25
CA GLY A 445 -13.30 -19.05 -8.99
C GLY A 445 -13.74 -19.66 -10.34
N VAL A 446 -14.91 -19.29 -10.86
CA VAL A 446 -15.23 -19.57 -12.27
C VAL A 446 -14.57 -18.48 -13.08
N ALA A 447 -13.58 -18.86 -13.90
CA ALA A 447 -12.94 -17.96 -14.85
C ALA A 447 -14.00 -17.11 -15.54
N ALA A 448 -14.09 -15.84 -15.17
CA ALA A 448 -14.83 -14.88 -15.93
C ALA A 448 -14.12 -14.83 -17.29
N SER A 449 -14.73 -15.43 -18.30
CA SER A 449 -14.48 -15.07 -19.67
C SER A 449 -14.84 -13.59 -19.79
N GLY A 450 -13.89 -12.72 -19.46
CA GLY A 450 -13.92 -11.34 -19.91
C GLY A 450 -14.11 -11.36 -21.43
N PRO A 451 -14.88 -10.45 -22.01
CA PRO A 451 -15.05 -10.41 -23.44
C PRO A 451 -13.66 -10.26 -24.07
N THR A 452 -13.27 -11.27 -24.86
CA THR A 452 -12.12 -11.21 -25.74
C THR A 452 -12.46 -10.23 -26.85
N PHE A 453 -11.95 -9.01 -26.75
CA PHE A 453 -11.99 -8.06 -27.86
C PHE A 453 -10.73 -8.25 -28.69
N ASP A 454 -10.88 -9.01 -29.77
CA ASP A 454 -9.88 -9.12 -30.82
C ASP A 454 -9.82 -7.81 -31.62
N ALA A 455 -8.62 -7.47 -32.07
CA ALA A 455 -8.32 -6.18 -32.67
C ALA A 455 -8.79 -6.08 -34.13
N GLY A 456 -9.67 -5.11 -34.43
CA GLY A 456 -9.65 -4.36 -35.68
C GLY A 456 -10.60 -4.76 -36.83
N ALA A 457 -11.19 -3.71 -37.41
CA ALA A 457 -11.83 -3.53 -38.74
C ALA A 457 -13.38 -3.59 -38.83
N PRO A 458 -13.99 -2.79 -39.74
CA PRO A 458 -15.13 -1.93 -39.38
C PRO A 458 -16.52 -2.33 -39.92
N ALA A 459 -17.53 -1.83 -39.20
CA ALA A 459 -18.92 -1.47 -39.55
C ALA A 459 -19.68 -2.21 -40.67
N ALA A 460 -20.85 -2.77 -40.30
CA ALA A 460 -22.05 -2.75 -41.13
C ALA A 460 -23.34 -2.83 -40.26
N ALA A 461 -24.37 -2.13 -40.73
CA ALA A 461 -25.64 -1.86 -40.06
C ALA A 461 -26.64 -3.03 -40.04
N GLY A 462 -27.62 -2.96 -39.13
CA GLY A 462 -28.98 -3.46 -39.40
C GLY A 462 -29.72 -4.11 -38.22
N GLY A 463 -30.92 -3.58 -37.91
CA GLY A 463 -32.08 -4.43 -37.61
C GLY A 463 -32.61 -4.45 -36.18
N ALA A 464 -33.81 -3.89 -36.01
CA ALA A 464 -34.65 -3.92 -34.82
C ALA A 464 -35.27 -5.30 -34.52
N GLY A 465 -35.65 -5.53 -33.26
CA GLY A 465 -36.50 -6.65 -32.86
C GLY A 465 -36.95 -6.57 -31.40
N ALA A 466 -38.25 -6.39 -31.19
CA ALA A 466 -38.93 -6.29 -29.89
C ALA A 466 -39.46 -7.65 -29.39
N GLY A 467 -39.75 -7.74 -28.09
CA GLY A 467 -40.56 -8.80 -27.45
C GLY A 467 -40.23 -8.93 -25.96
N ALA A 468 -40.95 -8.28 -25.04
CA ALA A 468 -42.25 -8.63 -24.47
C ALA A 468 -42.22 -9.74 -23.39
N ALA A 469 -42.46 -9.26 -22.16
CA ALA A 469 -42.86 -9.88 -20.90
C ALA A 469 -43.50 -11.28 -20.87
N ALA A 470 -43.23 -11.99 -19.78
CA ALA A 470 -44.25 -12.76 -19.06
C ALA A 470 -43.90 -12.82 -17.56
N ALA A 471 -44.85 -12.40 -16.73
CA ALA A 471 -44.87 -12.59 -15.29
C ALA A 471 -45.42 -13.98 -14.96
N ASP A 472 -44.96 -14.58 -13.86
CA ASP A 472 -45.81 -15.50 -13.10
C ASP A 472 -45.50 -15.42 -11.61
N SER A 473 -46.56 -15.57 -10.82
CA SER A 473 -46.68 -15.28 -9.41
C SER A 473 -47.10 -16.54 -8.68
N THR A 474 -46.40 -16.94 -7.61
CA THR A 474 -47.01 -17.81 -6.58
C THR A 474 -46.38 -17.64 -5.20
N ALA A 475 -47.21 -17.13 -4.30
CA ALA A 475 -47.48 -17.55 -2.91
C ALA A 475 -46.33 -17.81 -1.92
N ALA A 476 -46.35 -16.98 -0.87
CA ALA A 476 -45.58 -17.08 0.36
C ALA A 476 -46.00 -18.27 1.25
N ALA A 477 -45.01 -18.85 1.94
CA ALA A 477 -45.20 -19.68 3.13
C ALA A 477 -44.44 -19.03 4.31
N ALA A 478 -45.16 -18.74 5.39
CA ALA A 478 -44.62 -18.10 6.58
C ALA A 478 -43.84 -19.09 7.47
N SER A 479 -42.60 -18.77 7.79
CA SER A 479 -41.77 -19.44 8.82
C SER A 479 -41.94 -18.72 10.17
N THR A 480 -42.18 -19.46 11.25
CA THR A 480 -42.21 -18.90 12.61
C THR A 480 -40.81 -19.01 13.22
N LYS A 481 -40.19 -17.86 13.49
CA LYS A 481 -38.85 -17.74 14.08
C LYS A 481 -38.91 -18.01 15.59
N VAL A 482 -38.07 -18.90 16.11
CA VAL A 482 -37.84 -19.03 17.56
C VAL A 482 -36.44 -18.50 17.86
N CYS A 483 -36.35 -17.58 18.81
CA CYS A 483 -35.13 -16.89 19.19
C CYS A 483 -34.73 -17.28 20.61
N ASP A 484 -33.43 -17.49 20.81
CA ASP A 484 -32.84 -17.68 22.13
C ASP A 484 -32.71 -16.31 22.84
N SER A 485 -33.22 -16.20 24.06
CA SER A 485 -33.35 -14.92 24.77
C SER A 485 -32.03 -14.38 25.35
N ASP A 486 -31.00 -15.22 25.47
CA ASP A 486 -29.74 -14.83 26.11
C ASP A 486 -28.63 -14.52 25.09
N THR A 487 -28.78 -15.02 23.86
CA THR A 487 -27.79 -14.82 22.78
C THR A 487 -28.32 -14.03 21.59
N GLY A 488 -29.64 -13.83 21.48
CA GLY A 488 -30.27 -13.03 20.41
C GLY A 488 -30.19 -13.67 19.02
N VAL A 489 -29.72 -14.92 18.92
CA VAL A 489 -29.67 -15.65 17.65
C VAL A 489 -31.00 -16.35 17.42
N CYS A 490 -31.58 -16.14 16.23
CA CYS A 490 -32.84 -16.73 15.81
C CYS A 490 -32.60 -17.65 14.63
N VAL A 491 -33.09 -18.89 14.68
CA VAL A 491 -32.95 -19.88 13.61
C VAL A 491 -34.31 -20.28 13.04
N GLU A 492 -34.36 -20.48 11.72
CA GLU A 492 -35.51 -21.04 11.02
C GLU A 492 -35.37 -22.56 10.95
N GLY A 493 -36.30 -23.30 11.58
CA GLY A 493 -36.26 -24.76 11.60
C GLY A 493 -37.06 -25.38 10.47
N THR A 494 -36.41 -26.16 9.60
CA THR A 494 -37.04 -27.30 8.92
C THR A 494 -36.51 -28.58 9.54
N ALA A 495 -37.44 -29.46 9.93
CA ALA A 495 -37.13 -30.72 10.61
C ALA A 495 -36.46 -31.72 9.64
N ASN A 496 -35.26 -32.19 9.98
CA ASN A 496 -34.93 -33.61 9.80
C ASN A 496 -33.74 -34.08 10.66
N THR A 497 -33.84 -35.32 11.10
CA THR A 497 -33.06 -36.03 12.13
C THR A 497 -31.80 -36.74 11.61
N VAL A 498 -30.91 -37.10 12.58
CA VAL A 498 -29.85 -38.14 12.59
C VAL A 498 -28.44 -37.62 12.18
N ALA A 499 -27.29 -37.85 12.85
CA ALA A 499 -26.85 -38.66 13.99
C ALA A 499 -25.63 -37.99 14.67
N GLY A 500 -25.43 -38.27 15.96
CA GLY A 500 -24.37 -37.69 16.78
C GLY A 500 -22.94 -38.05 16.37
N GLY A 501 -22.11 -37.02 16.24
CA GLY A 501 -20.65 -37.07 16.33
C GLY A 501 -20.18 -36.39 17.61
N LYS A 502 -19.39 -37.11 18.42
CA LYS A 502 -18.77 -36.60 19.65
C LYS A 502 -17.97 -35.32 19.38
N VAL A 503 -18.28 -34.25 20.09
CA VAL A 503 -17.41 -33.06 20.19
C VAL A 503 -16.23 -33.43 21.09
N THR A 504 -15.10 -33.82 20.48
CA THR A 504 -13.80 -33.80 21.14
C THR A 504 -13.30 -32.37 21.22
N PRO A 505 -12.90 -31.86 22.39
CA PRO A 505 -12.33 -30.53 22.52
C PRO A 505 -11.02 -30.48 21.73
N VAL A 506 -10.99 -29.69 20.65
CA VAL A 506 -9.74 -29.31 19.99
C VAL A 506 -9.03 -28.38 20.96
N SER A 507 -7.98 -28.88 21.61
CA SER A 507 -7.08 -28.06 22.39
C SER A 507 -6.49 -26.99 21.47
N THR A 508 -6.77 -25.73 21.78
CA THR A 508 -6.09 -24.57 21.23
C THR A 508 -4.61 -24.65 21.58
N VAL A 509 -3.82 -25.19 20.65
CA VAL A 509 -2.35 -25.10 20.72
C VAL A 509 -1.97 -23.69 20.27
N ILE A 510 -1.75 -22.83 21.25
CA ILE A 510 -1.00 -21.58 21.07
C ILE A 510 0.37 -22.00 20.51
N PRO A 511 0.86 -21.45 19.37
CA PRO A 511 2.25 -21.63 18.98
C PRO A 511 3.11 -20.83 19.97
N GLY A 512 3.33 -21.44 21.14
CA GLY A 512 4.22 -20.97 22.16
C GLY A 512 5.64 -21.38 21.81
N GLN A 513 6.50 -20.36 21.76
CA GLN A 513 7.93 -20.44 21.96
C GLN A 513 8.75 -21.02 20.79
N GLN A 514 9.46 -20.08 20.17
CA GLN A 514 10.78 -20.25 19.58
C GLN A 514 11.51 -21.45 20.20
N GLY A 515 11.78 -22.46 19.38
CA GLY A 515 12.76 -23.49 19.71
C GLY A 515 14.09 -22.83 20.09
N TRP A 516 14.85 -23.53 20.93
CA TRP A 516 16.13 -23.08 21.47
C TRP A 516 17.04 -22.54 20.36
N ALA A 517 17.12 -21.22 20.23
CA ALA A 517 17.84 -20.55 19.16
C ALA A 517 19.29 -20.27 19.59
N GLY A 518 20.18 -20.11 18.60
CA GLY A 518 21.60 -19.79 18.82
C GLY A 518 21.90 -18.73 19.89
N PRO A 519 21.14 -17.62 19.99
CA PRO A 519 21.34 -16.62 21.04
C PRO A 519 21.10 -17.12 22.46
N GLN A 520 20.14 -18.03 22.66
CA GLN A 520 19.83 -18.61 23.98
C GLN A 520 20.92 -19.61 24.41
N THR A 521 21.45 -20.39 23.47
CA THR A 521 22.63 -21.25 23.70
C THR A 521 23.85 -20.42 24.06
N LEU A 522 24.05 -19.27 23.40
CA LEU A 522 25.14 -18.34 23.72
C LEU A 522 24.98 -17.74 25.12
N MET A 523 23.77 -17.32 25.52
CA MET A 523 23.51 -16.81 26.88
C MET A 523 23.73 -17.87 27.96
N VAL A 524 23.35 -19.13 27.70
CA VAL A 524 23.61 -20.24 28.65
C VAL A 524 25.11 -20.53 28.76
N LEU A 525 25.86 -20.49 27.66
CA LEU A 525 27.31 -20.67 27.67
C LEU A 525 28.03 -19.53 28.39
N VAL A 526 27.63 -18.28 28.15
CA VAL A 526 28.16 -17.09 28.83
C VAL A 526 27.82 -17.14 30.32
N GLY A 527 26.59 -17.47 30.68
CA GLY A 527 26.16 -17.66 32.07
C GLY A 527 26.93 -18.77 32.77
N GLY A 528 27.17 -19.90 32.08
CA GLY A 528 27.97 -21.01 32.58
C GLY A 528 29.44 -20.62 32.81
N LEU A 529 30.05 -19.87 31.89
CA LEU A 529 31.42 -19.37 32.02
C LEU A 529 31.57 -18.36 33.18
N LEU A 530 30.60 -17.45 33.34
CA LEU A 530 30.56 -16.50 34.46
C LEU A 530 30.41 -17.20 35.81
N ALA A 531 29.52 -18.18 35.90
CA ALA A 531 29.35 -18.99 37.10
C ALA A 531 30.62 -19.78 37.44
N LEU A 532 31.28 -20.36 36.44
CA LEU A 532 32.54 -21.07 36.64
C LEU A 532 33.64 -20.13 37.14
N PHE A 533 33.73 -18.91 36.58
CA PHE A 533 34.73 -17.91 36.96
C PHE A 533 34.53 -17.40 38.40
N LEU A 534 33.28 -17.26 38.84
CA LEU A 534 32.95 -16.78 40.19
C LEU A 534 33.13 -17.88 41.25
N VAL A 535 32.76 -19.12 40.94
CA VAL A 535 32.72 -20.21 41.93
C VAL A 535 34.03 -20.99 42.03
N ALA A 536 34.78 -21.13 40.93
CA ALA A 536 36.02 -21.89 40.91
C ALA A 536 37.09 -21.39 41.90
N PRO A 537 37.32 -20.07 42.09
CA PRO A 537 38.31 -19.58 43.07
C PRO A 537 37.97 -19.98 44.50
N ALA A 538 36.69 -19.98 44.87
CA ALA A 538 36.22 -20.33 46.21
C ALA A 538 36.33 -21.84 46.49
N LEU A 539 36.01 -22.68 45.50
CA LEU A 539 36.17 -24.14 45.60
C LEU A 539 37.65 -24.53 45.69
N VAL A 540 38.50 -23.93 44.85
CA VAL A 540 39.95 -24.20 44.86
C VAL A 540 40.59 -23.73 46.18
N SER A 541 40.16 -22.59 46.72
CA SER A 541 40.58 -22.09 48.05
C SER A 541 40.21 -23.08 49.18
N ARG A 542 38.97 -23.60 49.19
CA ARG A 542 38.52 -24.56 50.21
C ARG A 542 39.23 -25.92 50.14
N VAL A 543 39.60 -26.37 48.95
CA VAL A 543 40.36 -27.61 48.78
C VAL A 543 41.82 -27.43 49.21
N LEU A 544 42.41 -26.25 48.97
CA LEU A 544 43.78 -25.94 49.40
C LEU A 544 43.89 -25.69 50.91
N SER A 545 42.84 -25.20 51.57
CA SER A 545 42.84 -24.96 53.03
C SER A 545 42.62 -26.22 53.88
N LYS A 546 42.15 -27.33 53.30
CA LYS A 546 42.02 -28.64 53.96
C LYS A 546 43.31 -29.47 53.95
N ALA A 547 44.43 -28.97 53.42
CA ALA A 547 45.70 -29.66 53.51
C ALA A 547 46.23 -29.63 54.96
N PRO A 548 46.48 -30.77 55.62
CA PRO A 548 46.88 -30.80 57.02
C PRO A 548 48.25 -30.13 57.21
N ARG A 549 48.29 -29.08 58.05
CA ARG A 549 49.55 -28.49 58.53
C ARG A 549 50.28 -29.55 59.37
N LYS A 550 51.36 -30.11 58.83
CA LYS A 550 52.36 -30.82 59.66
C LYS A 550 52.98 -29.79 60.60
N ARG A 551 52.76 -29.96 61.91
CA ARG A 551 53.55 -29.31 62.96
C ARG A 551 54.98 -29.81 62.85
N ILE A 552 55.92 -28.87 62.74
CA ILE A 552 57.30 -29.01 63.19
C ILE A 552 57.52 -27.86 64.16
#